data_AF-A0A975T1I5-F1
#
_entry.id   AF-A0A975T1I5-F1
#
_cell.length_a   1.000
_cell.length_b   1.000
_cell.length_c   1.000
_cell.angle_alpha   90.00
_cell.angle_beta   90.00
_cell.angle_gamma   90.00
#
_symmetry.space_group_name_H-M   'P 1'
#
loop_
_entity.id
_entity.type
_entity.pdbx_description
1 polymer ?
#
loop_
_entity_poly.entity_id
_entity_poly.type
_entity_poly.pdbx_seq_one_letter_code
_entity_poly.pdbx_strand_id
1 'polypeptide(L)'
;MTHDLGKLRLHELTARPGVHVLLQRDALPVDRLRLGALVSVHRISSWPGRGLLAVRPDGHVGYRCGDADPEQLRAWLRLLRPR
;
A
#
# COMPACT_ATOMS: atom_id res chain seq x y z
N MET A 1 -19.70 -1.36 -12.15
CA MET A 1 -20.11 -1.04 -10.76
C MET A 1 -18.85 -0.86 -9.93
N THR A 2 -18.37 0.37 -9.81
CA THR A 2 -17.17 0.70 -9.04
C THR A 2 -17.64 1.15 -7.66
N HIS A 3 -17.46 0.32 -6.64
CA HIS A 3 -17.82 0.69 -5.26
C HIS A 3 -16.84 1.78 -4.78
N ASP A 4 -17.34 3.02 -4.66
CA ASP A 4 -16.74 4.03 -3.79
C ASP A 4 -17.02 3.58 -2.36
N LEU A 5 -16.10 2.81 -1.77
CA LEU A 5 -16.22 2.41 -0.38
C LEU A 5 -15.94 3.64 0.47
N GLY A 6 -16.99 4.12 1.15
CA GLY A 6 -16.97 5.25 2.06
C GLY A 6 -15.80 5.20 3.05
N LYS A 7 -15.41 6.38 3.52
CA LYS A 7 -14.29 6.66 4.44
C LYS A 7 -14.05 5.53 5.47
N LEU A 8 -13.07 4.67 5.21
CA LEU A 8 -12.56 3.68 6.17
C LEU A 8 -11.49 4.34 7.05
N ARG A 9 -11.54 4.13 8.37
CA ARG A 9 -10.52 4.72 9.25
C ARG A 9 -9.21 3.97 9.08
N LEU A 10 -8.09 4.71 9.04
CA LEU A 10 -6.76 4.12 8.86
C LEU A 10 -6.45 3.04 9.92
N HIS A 11 -6.93 3.22 11.17
CA HIS A 11 -6.72 2.23 12.22
C HIS A 11 -7.46 0.90 11.97
N GLU A 12 -8.62 0.92 11.33
CA GLU A 12 -9.35 -0.31 10.96
C GLU A 12 -8.61 -1.06 9.86
N LEU A 13 -7.95 -0.31 8.98
CA LEU A 13 -7.15 -0.83 7.88
C LEU A 13 -5.85 -1.44 8.42
N THR A 14 -5.15 -0.78 9.36
CA THR A 14 -3.91 -1.27 9.97
C THR A 14 -4.11 -2.33 11.05
N ALA A 15 -5.33 -2.54 11.56
CA ALA A 15 -5.64 -3.60 12.52
C ALA A 15 -5.46 -5.01 11.94
N ARG A 16 -5.35 -5.13 10.61
CA ARG A 16 -5.00 -6.40 9.94
C ARG A 16 -3.48 -6.59 9.90
N PRO A 17 -2.96 -7.76 10.28
CA PRO A 17 -1.54 -8.03 10.26
C PRO A 17 -0.98 -7.93 8.83
N GLY A 18 0.18 -7.29 8.70
CA GLY A 18 0.89 -7.17 7.43
C GLY A 18 1.23 -5.74 7.03
N VAL A 19 1.74 -5.60 5.81
CA VAL A 19 2.10 -4.32 5.20
C VAL A 19 0.90 -3.77 4.44
N HIS A 20 0.62 -2.49 4.61
CA HIS A 20 -0.47 -1.78 3.92
C HIS A 20 0.11 -0.79 2.92
N VAL A 21 -0.14 -1.03 1.63
CA VAL A 21 0.25 -0.16 0.53
C VAL A 21 -0.93 0.74 0.17
N LEU A 22 -0.74 2.05 0.29
CA LEU A 22 -1.71 3.08 -0.04
C LEU A 22 -1.29 3.75 -1.34
N LEU A 23 -2.05 3.51 -2.40
CA LEU A 23 -1.90 4.12 -3.72
C LEU A 23 -2.70 5.42 -3.79
N GLN A 24 -2.09 6.48 -4.30
CA GLN A 24 -2.81 7.69 -4.67
C GLN A 24 -3.78 7.41 -5.84
N ARG A 25 -4.73 8.32 -6.06
CA ARG A 25 -5.85 8.16 -7.00
C ARG A 25 -5.40 7.71 -8.39
N ASP A 26 -4.35 8.33 -8.91
CA ASP A 26 -3.89 8.18 -10.30
C ASP A 26 -2.64 7.28 -10.40
N ALA A 27 -2.26 6.60 -9.31
CA ALA A 27 -1.11 5.70 -9.26
C ALA A 27 -1.31 4.46 -10.13
N LEU A 28 -0.24 3.96 -10.74
CA LEU A 28 -0.28 2.72 -11.50
C LEU A 28 -0.76 1.54 -10.63
N PRO A 29 -1.56 0.61 -11.18
CA PRO A 29 -1.98 -0.58 -10.45
C PRO A 29 -0.77 -1.42 -10.03
N VAL A 30 -0.81 -1.92 -8.79
CA VAL A 30 0.19 -2.87 -8.29
C VAL A 30 -0.47 -4.24 -8.14
N ASP A 31 0.12 -5.26 -8.77
CA ASP A 31 -0.36 -6.63 -8.64
C ASP A 31 -0.06 -7.20 -7.24
N ARG A 32 -1.11 -7.26 -6.42
CA ARG A 32 -1.09 -7.80 -5.05
C ARG A 32 -0.51 -9.22 -4.98
N LEU A 33 -0.78 -10.07 -5.97
CA LEU A 33 -0.32 -11.46 -5.98
C LEU A 33 1.21 -11.56 -6.04
N ARG A 34 1.87 -10.54 -6.59
CA ARG A 34 3.33 -10.45 -6.69
C ARG A 34 4.01 -9.86 -5.46
N LEU A 35 3.25 -9.32 -4.49
CA LEU A 35 3.80 -8.68 -3.29
C LEU A 35 3.88 -9.63 -2.08
N GLY A 36 3.02 -10.65 -2.04
CA GLY A 36 2.97 -11.67 -0.98
C GLY A 36 1.69 -11.62 -0.13
N ALA A 37 1.45 -12.69 0.63
CA ALA A 37 0.17 -12.93 1.32
C ALA A 37 -0.15 -11.95 2.46
N LEU A 38 0.86 -11.29 3.03
CA LEU A 38 0.70 -10.31 4.12
C LEU A 38 0.79 -8.87 3.61
N VAL A 39 0.46 -8.61 2.34
CA VAL A 39 0.44 -7.27 1.76
C VAL A 39 -0.97 -6.93 1.28
N SER A 40 -1.51 -5.84 1.80
CA SER A 40 -2.80 -5.29 1.37
C SER A 40 -2.57 -4.00 0.59
N VAL A 41 -3.23 -3.83 -0.57
CA VAL A 41 -3.07 -2.66 -1.46
C VAL A 41 -4.37 -1.89 -1.59
N HIS A 42 -4.40 -0.64 -1.14
CA HIS A 42 -5.59 0.20 -1.11
C HIS A 42 -5.39 1.40 -2.01
N ARG A 43 -6.37 1.73 -2.85
CA ARG A 43 -6.38 3.00 -3.58
C ARG A 43 -7.20 4.01 -2.80
N ILE A 44 -6.63 5.18 -2.58
CA ILE A 44 -7.27 6.27 -1.84
C ILE A 44 -7.69 7.34 -2.86
N SER A 45 -8.95 7.32 -3.27
CA SER A 45 -9.50 8.21 -4.31
C SER A 45 -9.41 9.70 -3.96
N SER A 46 -9.39 10.03 -2.66
CA SER A 46 -9.25 11.41 -2.17
C SER A 46 -7.80 11.93 -2.16
N TRP A 47 -6.80 11.06 -2.39
CA TRP A 47 -5.40 11.47 -2.43
C TRP A 47 -4.99 11.76 -3.88
N PRO A 48 -4.75 13.03 -4.26
CA PRO A 48 -4.31 13.34 -5.62
C PRO A 48 -2.90 12.83 -5.88
N GLY A 49 -2.59 12.54 -7.14
CA GLY A 49 -1.25 12.15 -7.59
C GLY A 49 -1.11 10.67 -7.93
N ARG A 50 0.13 10.27 -8.20
CA ARG A 50 0.49 8.94 -8.73
C ARG A 50 1.39 8.12 -7.81
N GLY A 51 1.70 8.66 -6.64
CA GLY A 51 2.60 8.06 -5.69
C GLY A 51 1.97 6.93 -4.87
N LEU A 52 2.79 6.38 -4.00
CA LEU A 52 2.38 5.37 -3.04
C LEU A 52 3.10 5.52 -1.71
N LEU A 53 2.51 4.92 -0.68
CA LEU A 53 3.05 4.83 0.66
C LEU A 53 2.84 3.41 1.20
N ALA A 54 3.85 2.83 1.84
CA ALA A 54 3.72 1.54 2.51
C ALA A 54 3.90 1.69 4.01
N VAL A 55 2.93 1.17 4.76
CA VAL A 55 2.87 1.17 6.22
C VAL A 55 3.21 -0.23 6.73
N ARG A 56 4.14 -0.30 7.67
CA ARG A 56 4.57 -1.54 8.33
C ARG A 56 3.53 -1.99 9.37
N PRO A 57 3.59 -3.25 9.85
CA PRO A 57 2.69 -3.76 10.89
C PRO A 57 2.73 -2.96 12.21
N ASP A 58 3.82 -2.24 12.48
CA ASP A 58 3.99 -1.35 13.63
C ASP A 58 3.34 0.04 13.44
N GLY A 59 2.60 0.24 12.35
CA GLY A 59 1.91 1.49 12.03
C GLY A 59 2.81 2.58 11.44
N HIS A 60 4.11 2.34 11.27
CA HIS A 60 5.03 3.34 10.75
C HIS A 60 5.14 3.29 9.22
N VAL A 61 5.35 4.44 8.60
CA VAL A 61 5.66 4.54 7.17
C VAL A 61 7.07 4.02 6.95
N GLY A 62 7.21 2.92 6.21
CA GLY A 62 8.50 2.34 5.89
C GLY A 62 8.97 2.60 4.46
N TYR A 63 8.07 3.01 3.56
CA TYR A 63 8.40 3.38 2.19
C TYR A 63 7.42 4.41 1.64
N ARG A 64 7.90 5.35 0.82
CA ARG A 64 7.10 6.36 0.12
C ARG A 64 7.77 6.69 -1.22
N CYS A 65 6.97 6.77 -2.27
CA CYS A 65 7.44 7.22 -3.58
C CYS A 65 6.44 8.22 -4.20
N GLY A 66 6.95 9.20 -4.94
CA GLY A 66 6.14 10.21 -5.64
C GLY A 66 5.45 9.69 -6.90
N ASP A 67 5.99 8.63 -7.50
CA ASP A 67 5.38 7.90 -8.62
C ASP A 67 5.44 6.40 -8.32
N ALA A 68 4.31 5.71 -8.44
CA ALA A 68 4.19 4.32 -8.01
C ALA A 68 5.03 3.36 -8.86
N ASP A 69 6.10 2.85 -8.29
CA ASP A 69 6.97 1.84 -8.89
C ASP A 69 6.80 0.47 -8.19
N PRO A 70 6.15 -0.51 -8.85
CA PRO A 70 5.95 -1.86 -8.31
C PRO A 70 7.26 -2.63 -8.02
N GLU A 71 8.32 -2.41 -8.80
CA GLU A 71 9.57 -3.15 -8.63
C GLU A 71 10.35 -2.62 -7.43
N GLN A 72 10.42 -1.29 -7.24
CA GLN A 72 11.02 -0.71 -6.05
C GLN A 72 10.26 -1.10 -4.77
N LEU A 73 8.92 -1.12 -4.83
CA LEU A 73 8.11 -1.60 -3.72
C LEU A 73 8.42 -3.07 -3.37
N ARG A 74 8.54 -3.95 -4.37
CA ARG A 74 8.94 -5.35 -4.15
C ARG A 74 10.34 -5.48 -3.57
N ALA A 75 11.29 -4.69 -4.07
CA ALA A 75 12.65 -4.67 -3.55
C ALA A 75 12.66 -4.28 -2.07
N TRP A 76 11.92 -3.24 -1.69
CA TRP A 76 11.76 -2.84 -0.30
C TRP A 76 11.08 -3.91 0.56
N LEU A 77 10.01 -4.55 0.08
CA LEU A 77 9.33 -5.63 0.81
C LEU A 77 10.26 -6.82 1.15
N ARG A 78 11.26 -7.11 0.30
CA ARG A 78 12.26 -8.15 0.58
C ARG A 78 13.13 -7.82 1.79
N LEU A 79 13.36 -6.54 2.08
CA LEU A 79 14.14 -6.09 3.24
C LEU A 79 13.43 -6.33 4.58
N LEU A 80 12.11 -6.45 4.56
CA LEU A 80 11.30 -6.69 5.77
C LEU A 80 11.20 -8.16 6.15
N ARG A 81 11.62 -9.08 5.27
CA ARG A 81 11.62 -10.51 5.60
C ARG A 81 12.77 -10.80 6.56
N PRO A 82 12.52 -11.52 7.67
CA PRO A 82 13.62 -12.04 8.47
C PRO A 82 14.50 -12.91 7.58
N ARG A 83 15.82 -12.77 7.75
CA ARG A 83 16.83 -13.58 7.05
C ARG A 83 16.75 -15.03 7.46
#